data_AF-A0A392QLX5-F1
#
_entry.id   AF-A0A392QLX5-F1
#
_cell.length_a   1.000
_cell.length_b   1.000
_cell.length_c   1.000
_cell.angle_alpha   90.00
_cell.angle_beta   90.00
_cell.angle_gamma   90.00
#
_symmetry.space_group_name_H-M   'P 1'
#
loop_
_entity.id
_entity.type
_entity.pdbx_description
1 polymer ?
#
loop_
_entity_poly.entity_id
_entity_poly.type
_entity_poly.pdbx_seq_one_letter_code
_entity_poly.pdbx_strand_id
1 'polypeptide(L)' 'ALSEVPMSKAVAGVRVGLVGDKYIVNPTNEEMENSELDLMLAGTDSAILMIEVIT' A
#
# COMPACT_ATOMS: atom_id res chain seq x y z
N ALA A 1 4.00 -16.23 5.76
CA ALA A 1 4.23 -16.96 7.03
C ALA A 1 4.02 -18.45 6.82
N LEU A 2 4.89 -19.05 6.00
CA LEU A 2 4.83 -20.46 5.60
C LEU A 2 6.22 -21.13 5.64
N SER A 3 7.28 -20.32 5.76
CA SER A 3 8.67 -20.74 5.76
C SER A 3 9.16 -20.92 7.19
N GLU A 4 10.12 -21.82 7.39
CA GLU A 4 10.80 -22.04 8.67
C GLU A 4 11.79 -20.92 9.03
N VAL A 5 12.02 -19.97 8.12
CA VAL A 5 12.84 -18.79 8.41
C VAL A 5 12.17 -17.96 9.51
N PRO A 6 12.90 -17.61 10.58
CA PRO A 6 12.34 -16.81 11.67
C PRO A 6 11.95 -15.41 11.17
N MET A 7 10.65 -15.16 11.12
CA MET A 7 10.05 -13.84 10.90
C MET A 7 9.41 -13.35 12.19
N SER A 8 9.76 -12.13 12.60
CA SER A 8 9.27 -11.52 13.85
C SER A 8 7.79 -11.13 13.79
N LYS A 9 7.33 -10.62 12.64
CA LYS A 9 5.92 -10.29 12.36
C LYS A 9 5.63 -10.37 10.87
N ALA A 10 4.35 -10.60 10.53
CA ALA A 10 3.88 -10.43 9.15
C ALA A 10 3.82 -8.95 8.79
N VAL A 11 4.30 -8.62 7.60
CA VAL A 11 4.19 -7.29 7.00
C VAL A 11 3.26 -7.39 5.80
N ALA A 12 2.34 -6.42 5.67
CA ALA A 12 1.46 -6.28 4.52
C ALA A 12 1.74 -4.95 3.82
N GLY A 13 1.57 -4.95 2.49
CA GLY A 13 1.68 -3.76 1.66
C GLY A 13 0.34 -3.42 1.01
N VAL A 14 0.05 -2.13 0.86
CA VAL A 14 -1.12 -1.63 0.13
C VAL A 14 -0.71 -0.45 -0.75
N ARG A 15 -1.37 -0.30 -1.89
CA ARG A 15 -1.29 0.90 -2.72
C ARG A 15 -2.59 1.69 -2.56
N VAL A 16 -2.50 3.01 -2.46
CA VAL A 16 -3.65 3.90 -2.31
C VAL A 16 -3.60 4.95 -3.42
N GLY A 17 -4.65 4.99 -4.22
CA GLY A 17 -4.89 6.04 -5.20
C GLY A 17 -5.85 7.11 -4.68
N LEU A 18 -5.82 8.30 -5.25
CA LEU A 18 -6.81 9.36 -5.08
C LEU A 18 -7.44 9.66 -6.43
N VAL A 19 -8.63 9.13 -6.70
CA VAL A 19 -9.32 9.34 -7.98
C VAL A 19 -10.48 10.30 -7.74
N GLY A 20 -10.33 11.55 -8.22
CA GLY A 20 -11.15 12.67 -7.77
C GLY A 20 -10.99 12.86 -6.26
N ASP A 21 -12.11 12.94 -5.51
CA ASP A 21 -12.07 13.14 -4.05
C ASP A 21 -12.13 11.82 -3.24
N LYS A 22 -11.77 10.68 -3.85
CA LYS A 22 -11.89 9.35 -3.19
C LYS A 22 -10.57 8.61 -3.13
N TYR A 23 -10.23 8.16 -1.92
CA TYR A 23 -9.16 7.19 -1.73
C TYR A 23 -9.62 5.78 -2.13
N ILE A 24 -8.87 5.16 -3.04
CA ILE A 24 -9.10 3.78 -3.49
C ILE A 24 -7.95 2.92 -3.00
N VAL A 25 -8.26 1.83 -2.29
CA VAL A 25 -7.28 0.85 -1.81
C VAL A 25 -7.07 -0.22 -2.89
N ASN A 26 -5.80 -0.48 -3.20
CA ASN A 26 -5.34 -1.36 -4.27
C ASN A 26 -6.07 -1.08 -5.59
N PRO A 27 -5.97 0.16 -6.11
CA PRO A 27 -6.61 0.54 -7.36
C PRO A 27 -6.09 -0.30 -8.53
N THR A 28 -6.96 -0.54 -9.49
CA THR A 28 -6.61 -1.10 -10.80
C THR A 28 -5.72 -0.15 -11.58
N ASN A 29 -5.09 -0.65 -12.65
CA ASN A 29 -4.29 0.19 -13.53
C ASN A 29 -5.12 1.33 -14.15
N GLU A 30 -6.37 1.06 -14.53
CA GLU A 30 -7.27 2.06 -15.13
C GLU A 30 -7.67 3.15 -14.12
N GLU A 31 -7.89 2.80 -12.86
CA GLU A 31 -8.14 3.78 -11.79
C GLU A 31 -6.88 4.62 -11.52
N MET A 32 -5.70 4.01 -11.56
CA MET A 32 -4.43 4.72 -11.36
C MET A 32 -4.09 5.73 -12.46
N GLU A 33 -4.55 5.52 -13.70
CA GLU A 33 -4.38 6.50 -14.78
C GLU A 33 -5.08 7.84 -14.48
N ASN A 34 -6.13 7.81 -13.65
CA ASN A 34 -6.91 8.97 -13.24
C ASN A 34 -6.62 9.39 -11.79
N SER A 35 -5.57 8.85 -11.18
CA SER A 35 -5.24 9.08 -9.78
C SER A 35 -4.30 10.27 -9.62
N GLU A 36 -4.64 11.18 -8.71
CA GLU A 36 -3.80 12.32 -8.30
C GLU A 36 -2.79 11.95 -7.21
N LEU A 37 -2.85 10.72 -6.71
CA LEU A 37 -1.95 10.20 -5.68
C LEU A 37 -1.54 8.78 -6.03
N ASP A 38 -0.26 8.47 -5.91
CA ASP A 38 0.23 7.11 -5.88
C ASP A 38 1.01 6.87 -4.58
N LEU A 39 0.30 6.32 -3.58
CA LEU A 39 0.83 6.10 -2.25
C LEU A 39 1.01 4.62 -2.00
N MET A 40 2.24 4.15 -1.81
CA MET A 40 2.53 2.78 -1.40
C MET A 40 2.97 2.72 0.06
N LEU A 41 2.29 1.86 0.82
CA LEU A 41 2.48 1.70 2.26
C LEU A 41 2.85 0.26 2.55
N ALA A 42 3.74 0.04 3.52
CA ALA A 42 3.93 -1.27 4.12
C ALA A 42 4.01 -1.17 5.64
N GLY A 43 3.42 -2.15 6.33
CA GLY A 43 3.33 -2.12 7.79
C GLY A 43 2.94 -3.45 8.41
N THR A 44 2.94 -3.45 9.74
CA THR A 44 2.40 -4.53 10.58
C THR A 44 1.03 -4.12 11.12
N ASP A 45 0.43 -4.98 11.93
CA ASP A 45 -0.80 -4.69 12.69
C ASP A 45 -0.70 -3.49 13.64
N SER A 46 0.52 -3.07 13.99
CA SER A 46 0.81 -2.14 15.08
C SER A 46 1.61 -0.91 14.64
N ALA A 47 2.22 -0.92 13.45
CA ALA A 47 3.03 0.18 12.97
C ALA A 47 3.16 0.21 11.44
N ILE A 48 3.18 1.42 10.88
CA ILE A 48 3.61 1.68 9.50
C ILE A 48 5.14 1.64 9.49
N LEU A 49 5.71 0.87 8.55
CA LEU A 49 7.15 0.66 8.44
C LEU A 49 7.75 1.39 7.24
N MET A 50 7.02 1.52 6.14
CA MET A 50 7.49 2.16 4.92
C MET A 50 6.36 2.95 4.27
N ILE A 51 6.73 4.10 3.72
CA ILE A 51 5.87 4.96 2.89
C ILE A 51 6.70 5.35 1.67
N GLU A 52 6.15 5.13 0.49
CA GLU A 52 6.67 5.64 -0.78
C GLU A 52 5.55 6.43 -1.44
N VAL A 53 5.87 7.64 -1.92
CA VAL A 53 4.91 8.53 -2.56
C VAL A 53 5.43 8.94 -3.92
N ILE A 54 4.62 8.71 -4.94
CA ILE A 54 4.85 9.19 -6.29
C ILE A 54 3.72 10.16 -6.62
N THR A 55 4.11 11.39 -7.00
CA THR A 55 3.22 12.48 -7.43
C THR A 55 3.42 12.76 -8.89
#